data_AF-N8YD86-F1
#
_entry.id   AF-N8YD86-F1
#
_cell.length_a   1.000
_cell.length_b   1.000
_cell.length_c   1.000
_cell.angle_alpha   90.00
_cell.angle_beta   90.00
_cell.angle_gamma   90.00
#
_symmetry.space_group_name_H-M   'P 1'
#
loop_
_entity.id
_entity.type
_entity.pdbx_description
1 polymer ?
#
loop_
_entity_poly.entity_id
_entity_poly.type
_entity_poly.pdbx_seq_one_letter_code
_entity_poly.pdbx_strand_id
1 'polypeptide(L)'
;MINNNYVPEWYETPFQHLNYTLVRNQIQLDILFDTVKAPFKFLDGGADARVNFTQGYAIVQIAESNQWDLMQIHGLLLHEAVHIWQEIKLLMGENDPSVEFEAYSIQALAQDLFEMYEQSEISHELDK
;
A
#
# COMPACT_ATOMS: atom_id res chain seq x y z
N MET A 1 -7.54 13.10 -7.51
CA MET A 1 -7.52 12.62 -8.91
C MET A 1 -6.21 11.90 -9.14
N ILE A 2 -6.25 10.65 -9.63
CA ILE A 2 -5.03 9.86 -9.85
C ILE A 2 -4.19 10.41 -11.00
N ASN A 3 -2.88 10.56 -10.77
CA ASN A 3 -1.87 10.85 -11.79
C ASN A 3 -1.57 9.59 -12.62
N ASN A 4 -2.00 9.57 -13.88
CA ASN A 4 -1.77 8.44 -14.80
C ASN A 4 -0.29 8.24 -15.20
N ASN A 5 0.58 9.21 -14.93
CA ASN A 5 2.02 9.09 -15.16
C ASN A 5 2.77 8.57 -13.92
N TYR A 6 2.09 8.42 -12.78
CA TYR A 6 2.71 7.85 -11.58
C TYR A 6 2.98 6.36 -11.80
N VAL A 7 4.25 5.98 -11.62
CA VAL A 7 4.71 4.59 -11.66
C VAL A 7 4.95 4.17 -10.21
N PRO A 8 4.24 3.15 -9.70
CA PRO A 8 4.46 2.67 -8.34
C PRO A 8 5.88 2.15 -8.15
N GLU A 9 6.52 2.56 -7.05
CA GLU A 9 7.83 2.08 -6.66
C GLU A 9 7.70 1.03 -5.55
N TRP A 10 8.68 0.12 -5.48
CA TRP A 10 8.76 -0.88 -4.42
C TRP A 10 9.55 -0.34 -3.23
N TYR A 11 8.95 -0.46 -2.05
CA TYR A 11 9.56 -0.16 -0.77
C TYR A 11 9.84 -1.48 -0.05
N GLU A 12 10.85 -1.49 0.80
CA GLU A 12 11.21 -2.65 1.60
C GLU A 12 10.64 -2.49 3.00
N THR A 13 9.95 -3.51 3.48
CA THR A 13 9.37 -3.49 4.83
C THR A 13 10.45 -3.35 5.90
N PRO A 14 10.09 -2.82 7.09
CA PRO A 14 10.96 -2.97 8.25
C PRO A 14 11.42 -4.43 8.39
N PHE A 15 12.72 -4.62 8.63
CA PHE A 15 13.37 -5.95 8.74
C PHE A 15 13.42 -6.78 7.45
N GLN A 16 13.07 -6.22 6.29
CA GLN A 16 13.42 -6.77 4.98
C GLN A 16 12.78 -8.14 4.66
N HIS A 17 11.57 -8.39 5.17
CA HIS A 17 10.87 -9.66 4.94
C HIS A 17 9.99 -9.64 3.69
N LEU A 18 9.53 -8.46 3.29
CA LEU A 18 8.66 -8.23 2.14
C LEU A 18 9.03 -6.92 1.42
N ASN A 19 8.73 -6.86 0.13
CA ASN A 19 8.58 -5.61 -0.58
C ASN A 19 7.10 -5.20 -0.61
N TYR A 20 6.81 -3.91 -0.59
CA TYR A 20 5.43 -3.41 -0.67
C TYR A 20 5.31 -2.16 -1.54
N THR A 21 4.09 -1.92 -2.01
CA THR A 21 3.76 -0.74 -2.82
C THR A 21 2.27 -0.43 -2.72
N LEU A 22 1.89 0.75 -3.21
CA LEU A 22 0.51 1.21 -3.35
C LEU A 22 0.15 1.34 -4.84
N VAL A 23 -1.01 0.79 -5.21
CA VAL A 23 -1.64 1.02 -6.50
C VAL A 23 -3.08 1.50 -6.31
N ARG A 24 -3.56 2.31 -7.25
CA ARG A 24 -4.87 2.99 -7.14
C ARG A 24 -5.78 2.75 -8.34
N ASN A 25 -5.28 2.03 -9.35
CA ASN A 25 -6.06 1.59 -10.49
C ASN A 25 -5.43 0.34 -11.13
N GLN A 26 -6.14 -0.24 -12.10
CA GLN A 26 -5.68 -1.42 -12.84
C GLN A 26 -4.39 -1.16 -13.65
N ILE A 27 -4.19 0.05 -14.19
CA ILE A 27 -3.00 0.37 -15.00
C ILE A 27 -1.73 0.28 -14.13
N GLN A 28 -1.77 0.88 -12.94
CA GLN A 28 -0.67 0.79 -11.98
C GLN A 28 -0.40 -0.65 -11.54
N LEU A 29 -1.46 -1.45 -11.33
CA LEU A 29 -1.31 -2.88 -11.04
C LEU A 29 -0.68 -3.66 -12.20
N ASP A 30 -1.09 -3.39 -13.43
CA ASP A 30 -0.59 -4.06 -14.64
C ASP A 30 0.89 -3.74 -14.88
N ILE A 31 1.37 -2.55 -14.54
CA ILE A 31 2.80 -2.20 -14.60
C ILE A 31 3.65 -3.15 -13.75
N LEU A 32 3.11 -3.61 -12.62
CA LEU A 32 3.81 -4.52 -11.71
C LEU A 32 3.79 -5.98 -12.17
N PHE A 33 3.07 -6.31 -13.25
CA PHE A 33 2.87 -7.69 -13.70
C PHE A 33 4.18 -8.43 -13.98
N ASP A 34 5.18 -7.75 -14.54
CA ASP A 34 6.48 -8.38 -14.83
C ASP A 34 7.23 -8.79 -13.54
N THR A 35 7.01 -8.08 -12.44
CA THR A 35 7.67 -8.34 -11.15
C THR A 35 6.94 -9.43 -10.35
N VAL A 36 5.62 -9.31 -10.20
CA VAL A 36 4.83 -10.15 -9.27
C VAL A 36 3.90 -11.14 -9.96
N LYS A 37 3.84 -11.13 -11.29
CA LYS A 37 2.89 -11.91 -12.12
C LYS A 37 1.48 -11.84 -11.57
N ALA A 38 1.04 -10.66 -11.11
CA ALA A 38 -0.22 -10.46 -10.39
C ALA A 38 -1.40 -10.97 -11.25
N PRO A 39 -2.01 -12.13 -10.92
CA PRO A 39 -3.07 -12.71 -11.76
C PRO A 39 -4.45 -12.14 -11.41
N PHE A 40 -4.52 -11.09 -10.59
CA PHE A 40 -5.75 -10.60 -9.99
C PHE A 40 -6.16 -9.24 -10.54
N LYS A 41 -7.48 -9.02 -10.57
CA LYS A 41 -8.08 -7.75 -10.93
C LYS A 41 -8.00 -6.79 -9.75
N PHE A 42 -7.75 -5.51 -10.05
CA PHE A 42 -7.74 -4.44 -9.07
C PHE A 42 -9.06 -4.40 -8.29
N LEU A 43 -8.96 -4.41 -6.96
CA LEU A 43 -10.07 -4.44 -5.99
C LEU A 43 -11.12 -5.52 -6.24
N ASP A 44 -10.70 -6.70 -6.70
CA ASP A 44 -11.63 -7.80 -6.93
C ASP A 44 -12.40 -8.16 -5.63
N GLY A 45 -13.72 -8.28 -5.71
CA GLY A 45 -14.58 -8.49 -4.53
C GLY A 45 -15.16 -7.22 -3.90
N GLY A 46 -14.90 -6.02 -4.43
CA GLY A 46 -15.64 -4.80 -4.11
C GLY A 46 -15.28 -4.14 -2.78
N ALA A 47 -14.07 -4.38 -2.27
CA ALA A 47 -13.53 -3.67 -1.13
C ALA A 47 -13.05 -2.26 -1.51
N ASP A 48 -13.04 -1.37 -0.52
CA ASP A 48 -12.62 0.03 -0.65
C ASP A 48 -11.10 0.20 -0.64
N ALA A 49 -10.44 -0.63 0.17
CA ALA A 49 -9.01 -0.85 0.17
C ALA A 49 -8.73 -2.34 0.46
N ARG A 50 -7.54 -2.81 0.08
CA ARG A 50 -7.05 -4.16 0.43
C ARG A 50 -5.55 -4.28 0.21
N VAL A 51 -4.95 -5.28 0.84
CA VAL A 51 -3.62 -5.79 0.50
C VAL A 51 -3.71 -7.18 -0.11
N ASN A 52 -2.95 -7.40 -1.19
CA ASN A 52 -2.71 -8.72 -1.75
C ASN A 52 -1.26 -9.14 -1.52
N PHE A 53 -1.06 -10.31 -0.92
CA PHE A 53 0.25 -10.92 -0.73
C PHE A 53 0.58 -11.92 -1.84
N THR A 54 1.79 -11.85 -2.39
CA THR A 54 2.28 -12.80 -3.40
C THR A 54 3.80 -12.88 -3.38
N GLN A 55 4.37 -14.07 -3.22
CA GLN A 55 5.81 -14.36 -3.41
C GLN A 55 6.79 -13.32 -2.81
N GLY A 56 6.58 -12.86 -1.58
CA GLY A 56 7.44 -11.87 -0.93
C GLY A 56 7.07 -10.41 -1.18
N TYR A 57 5.89 -10.16 -1.79
CA TYR A 57 5.38 -8.83 -2.08
C TYR A 57 4.01 -8.61 -1.43
N ALA A 58 3.76 -7.38 -0.99
CA ALA A 58 2.48 -6.88 -0.52
C ALA A 58 2.02 -5.70 -1.40
N ILE A 59 0.88 -5.86 -2.07
CA ILE A 59 0.36 -4.84 -2.99
C ILE A 59 -0.89 -4.25 -2.36
N VAL A 60 -0.76 -3.04 -1.83
CA VAL A 60 -1.87 -2.26 -1.30
C VAL A 60 -2.64 -1.65 -2.46
N GLN A 61 -3.95 -1.74 -2.39
CA GLN A 61 -4.89 -1.23 -3.38
C GLN A 61 -5.91 -0.36 -2.68
N ILE A 62 -6.20 0.81 -3.23
CA ILE A 62 -7.25 1.70 -2.71
C ILE A 62 -8.01 2.35 -3.86
N ALA A 63 -9.34 2.35 -3.76
CA ALA A 63 -10.20 2.93 -4.80
C ALA A 63 -10.04 4.45 -4.86
N GLU A 64 -10.16 5.01 -6.05
CA GLU A 64 -10.51 6.43 -6.16
C GLU A 64 -11.97 6.62 -5.78
N SER A 65 -12.23 7.38 -4.72
CA SER A 65 -13.58 7.65 -4.25
C SER A 65 -13.73 9.10 -3.84
N ASN A 66 -14.69 9.80 -4.44
CA ASN A 66 -15.09 11.14 -4.01
C ASN A 66 -15.92 11.11 -2.71
N GLN A 67 -16.16 9.93 -2.14
CA GLN A 67 -16.95 9.75 -0.92
C GLN A 67 -16.09 9.84 0.34
N TRP A 68 -14.76 9.72 0.22
CA TRP A 68 -13.86 9.75 1.37
C TRP A 68 -13.05 11.04 1.37
N ASP A 69 -12.95 11.64 2.54
CA ASP A 69 -11.96 12.68 2.77
C ASP A 69 -10.55 12.08 2.93
N LEU A 70 -9.55 12.95 2.89
CA LEU A 70 -8.15 12.53 3.03
C LEU A 70 -7.89 11.80 4.36
N MET A 71 -8.62 12.12 5.42
CA MET A 71 -8.42 11.46 6.71
C MET A 71 -8.95 10.03 6.71
N GLN A 72 -10.08 9.79 6.06
CA GLN A 72 -10.64 8.46 5.85
C GLN A 72 -9.73 7.61 4.95
N ILE A 73 -9.15 8.22 3.90
CA ILE A 73 -8.14 7.57 3.05
C ILE A 73 -6.92 7.14 3.88
N HIS A 74 -6.34 8.05 4.68
CA HIS A 74 -5.23 7.70 5.58
C HIS A 74 -5.63 6.61 6.59
N GLY A 75 -6.87 6.61 7.07
CA GLY A 75 -7.39 5.55 7.93
C GLY A 75 -7.41 4.17 7.25
N LEU A 76 -7.83 4.11 5.98
CA LEU A 76 -7.80 2.87 5.19
C LEU A 76 -6.36 2.42 4.91
N LEU A 77 -5.47 3.34 4.55
CA LEU A 77 -4.06 3.01 4.31
C LEU A 77 -3.35 2.51 5.57
N LEU A 78 -3.64 3.11 6.73
CA LEU A 78 -3.18 2.61 8.03
C LEU A 78 -3.71 1.19 8.30
N HIS A 79 -4.98 0.92 7.97
CA HIS A 79 -5.56 -0.42 8.11
C HIS A 79 -4.76 -1.46 7.32
N GLU A 80 -4.46 -1.17 6.05
CA GLU A 80 -3.65 -2.06 5.22
C GLU A 80 -2.20 -2.18 5.70
N ALA A 81 -1.61 -1.12 6.26
CA ALA A 81 -0.30 -1.17 6.91
C ALA A 81 -0.28 -2.17 8.09
N VAL A 82 -1.35 -2.24 8.88
CA VAL A 82 -1.50 -3.23 9.95
C VAL A 82 -1.48 -4.66 9.38
N HIS A 83 -2.13 -4.90 8.24
CA HIS A 83 -2.09 -6.21 7.59
C HIS A 83 -0.70 -6.59 7.09
N ILE A 84 0.07 -5.64 6.55
CA ILE A 84 1.47 -5.88 6.18
C ILE A 84 2.30 -6.24 7.41
N TRP A 85 2.17 -5.50 8.52
CA TRP A 85 2.84 -5.84 9.77
C TRP A 85 2.51 -7.26 10.26
N GLN A 86 1.23 -7.64 10.22
CA GLN A 86 0.79 -8.98 10.62
C GLN A 86 1.49 -10.07 9.79
N GLU A 87 1.64 -9.87 8.48
CA GLU A 87 2.37 -10.81 7.62
C GLU A 87 3.88 -10.84 7.93
N ILE A 88 4.53 -9.68 8.10
CA ILE A 88 5.95 -9.60 8.48
C ILE A 88 6.18 -10.35 9.80
N LYS A 89 5.32 -10.14 10.79
CA LYS A 89 5.41 -10.82 12.10
C LYS A 89 5.37 -12.34 11.94
N LEU A 90 4.51 -12.87 11.05
CA LEU A 90 4.47 -14.30 10.74
C LEU A 90 5.77 -14.78 10.07
N LEU A 91 6.30 -14.01 9.12
CA LEU A 91 7.51 -14.34 8.38
C LEU A 91 8.77 -14.29 9.26
N MET A 92 8.82 -13.35 10.21
CA MET A 92 9.87 -13.28 11.23
C MET A 92 9.91 -14.50 12.14
N GLY A 93 8.78 -15.19 12.32
CA GLY A 93 8.64 -16.30 13.26
C GLY A 93 8.64 -15.86 14.73
N GLU A 94 8.43 -14.56 15.01
CA GLU A 94 8.33 -14.03 16.37
C GLU A 94 6.88 -14.03 16.85
N ASN A 95 6.64 -14.72 17.97
CA ASN A 95 5.29 -14.77 18.56
C ASN A 95 4.95 -13.50 19.35
N ASP A 96 5.95 -12.87 19.97
CA ASP A 96 5.81 -11.72 20.86
C ASP A 96 6.88 -10.64 20.59
N PRO A 97 6.86 -10.01 19.40
CA PRO A 97 7.71 -8.85 19.11
C PRO A 97 7.37 -7.71 20.07
N SER A 98 8.34 -6.84 20.33
CA SER A 98 8.16 -5.68 21.21
C SER A 98 6.99 -4.80 20.76
N VAL A 99 6.20 -4.30 21.71
CA VAL A 99 5.08 -3.39 21.43
C VAL A 99 5.53 -2.09 20.75
N GLU A 100 6.73 -1.58 21.08
CA GLU A 100 7.30 -0.42 20.40
C GLU A 100 7.73 -0.75 18.98
N PHE A 101 8.26 -1.96 18.77
CA PHE A 101 8.69 -2.42 17.46
C PHE A 101 7.51 -2.56 16.50
N GLU A 102 6.39 -3.10 16.99
CA GLU A 102 5.12 -3.10 16.28
C GLU A 102 4.65 -1.67 15.97
N ALA A 103 4.63 -0.78 16.96
CA ALA A 103 4.17 0.59 16.79
C ALA A 103 4.98 1.35 15.73
N TYR A 104 6.31 1.28 15.79
CA TYR A 104 7.17 1.94 14.80
C TYR A 104 7.07 1.32 13.41
N SER A 105 6.90 -0.01 13.32
CA SER A 105 6.75 -0.68 12.02
C SER A 105 5.46 -0.24 11.33
N ILE A 106 4.34 -0.25 12.04
CA ILE A 106 3.05 0.20 11.51
C ILE A 106 3.12 1.69 11.16
N GLN A 107 3.75 2.52 12.00
CA GLN A 107 3.92 3.94 11.71
C GLN A 107 4.68 4.17 10.41
N ALA A 108 5.83 3.51 10.23
CA ALA A 108 6.64 3.65 9.02
C ALA A 108 5.88 3.20 7.76
N LEU A 109 5.27 2.02 7.81
CA LEU A 109 4.46 1.50 6.71
C LEU A 109 3.32 2.45 6.34
N ALA A 110 2.60 2.99 7.33
CA ALA A 110 1.50 3.91 7.10
C ALA A 110 1.98 5.24 6.49
N GLN A 111 3.06 5.81 7.01
CA GLN A 111 3.63 7.06 6.50
C GLN A 111 4.06 6.92 5.04
N ASP A 112 4.74 5.83 4.69
CA ASP A 112 5.13 5.55 3.30
C ASP A 112 3.90 5.41 2.39
N LEU A 113 2.85 4.71 2.84
CA LEU A 113 1.61 4.59 2.06
C LEU A 113 0.90 5.94 1.88
N PHE A 114 0.95 6.83 2.88
CA PHE A 114 0.39 8.18 2.76
C PHE A 114 1.17 9.00 1.73
N GLU A 115 2.50 8.94 1.76
CA GLU A 115 3.37 9.62 0.79
C GLU A 115 3.16 9.07 -0.63
N MET A 116 3.08 7.74 -0.80
CA MET A 116 2.78 7.14 -2.10
C MET A 116 1.41 7.59 -2.63
N TYR A 117 0.41 7.68 -1.74
CA TYR A 117 -0.91 8.19 -2.11
C TYR A 117 -0.80 9.64 -2.59
N GLU A 118 -0.13 10.52 -1.85
CA GLU A 118 0.06 11.92 -2.22
C GLU A 118 0.84 12.08 -3.54
N GLN A 119 1.94 11.36 -3.72
CA GLN A 119 2.74 11.38 -4.95
C GLN A 119 1.96 10.89 -6.18
N SER A 120 0.99 10.00 -5.95
CA SER A 120 0.11 9.48 -7.00
C SER A 120 -1.09 10.39 -7.32
N GLU A 121 -1.29 11.49 -6.60
CA GLU A 121 -2.27 12.51 -6.95
C GLU A 121 -1.74 13.41 -8.08
N ILE A 122 -2.65 13.98 -8.88
CA ILE A 122 -2.30 15.06 -9.81
C ILE A 122 -1.88 16.27 -8.98
N SER A 123 -0.64 16.75 -9.17
CA SER A 123 -0.19 17.99 -8.57
C SER A 123 -0.99 19.18 -9.14
N HIS A 124 -1.70 19.90 -8.29
CA HIS A 124 -2.42 21.13 -8.64
C HIS A 124 -1.49 22.34 -8.90
N GLU A 125 -0.18 22.12 -9.08
CA GLU A 125 0.80 23.20 -9.25
C GLU A 125 0.73 23.93 -10.61
N LEU A 126 -0.22 23.59 -11.48
CA LEU A 126 -0.42 24.26 -12.78
C LEU A 126 -1.55 25.31 -12.79
N ASP A 127 -2.22 25.58 -11.66
CA ASP A 127 -3.28 26.60 -11.55
C ASP A 127 -2.87 27.80 -10.65
N LYS A 128 -1.65 28.32 -10.78
CA LYS A 128 -1.25 29.62 -10.20
C LYS A 128 -0.68 30.56 -11.24
#